data_AF-Q9RYD5-F1
#
_entry.id   AF-Q9RYD5-F1
#
_cell.length_a   1.000
_cell.length_b   1.000
_cell.length_c   1.000
_cell.angle_alpha   90.00
_cell.angle_beta   90.00
_cell.angle_gamma   90.00
#
_symmetry.space_group_name_H-M   'P 1'
#
loop_
_entity.id
_entity.type
_entity.pdbx_description
1 polymer ?
#
loop_
_entity_poly.entity_id
_entity_poly.type
_entity_poly.pdbx_seq_one_letter_code
_entity_poly.pdbx_strand_id
1 'polypeptide(L)'
;MGRARRGAHMTELNDFQRGLLLGILIGEGHFGGDGKQPHVTLRMHTRHQRLFETLLGMFPESKLYGPYTHGGRSYFQWMMRGQTLRESLIPLLDELPLEQTDEHAYERYQDMKRRYGL
;
A
#
# COMPACT_ATOMS: atom_id res chain seq x y z
N MET A 1 -1.34 33.26 -15.07
CA MET A 1 -1.73 33.18 -13.65
C MET A 1 -1.65 31.71 -13.24
N GLY A 2 -0.49 31.30 -12.72
CA GLY A 2 -0.13 29.90 -12.56
C GLY A 2 -0.83 29.24 -11.38
N ARG A 3 -1.52 28.12 -11.62
CA ARG A 3 -1.94 27.22 -10.54
C ARG A 3 -0.70 26.53 -10.00
N ALA A 4 -0.32 26.87 -8.77
CA ALA A 4 0.65 26.10 -8.00
C ALA A 4 0.15 24.64 -7.91
N ARG A 5 0.90 23.72 -8.50
CA ARG A 5 0.79 22.29 -8.18
C ARG A 5 1.26 22.14 -6.74
N ARG A 6 0.31 22.05 -5.80
CA ARG A 6 0.60 21.51 -4.47
C ARG A 6 1.10 20.09 -4.68
N GLY A 7 2.41 19.89 -4.58
CA GLY A 7 2.97 18.56 -4.39
C GLY A 7 2.27 17.95 -3.19
N ALA A 8 1.78 16.72 -3.32
CA ALA A 8 1.28 15.97 -2.19
C ALA A 8 2.34 16.04 -1.09
N HIS A 9 1.95 16.43 0.14
CA HIS A 9 2.83 16.30 1.28
C HIS A 9 3.12 14.81 1.44
N MET A 10 4.26 14.34 0.92
CA MET A 10 4.83 13.06 1.34
C MET A 10 4.91 13.14 2.86
N THR A 11 4.08 12.35 3.54
CA THR A 11 4.22 12.17 4.97
C THR A 11 5.59 11.51 5.15
N GLU A 12 6.56 12.24 5.71
CA GLU A 12 7.88 11.67 5.94
C GLU A 12 7.76 10.56 6.98
N LEU A 13 7.75 9.32 6.48
CA LEU A 13 7.77 8.14 7.33
C LEU A 13 9.17 7.97 7.91
N ASN A 14 9.25 7.76 9.22
CA ASN A 14 10.50 7.40 9.87
C ASN A 14 10.92 5.95 9.53
N ASP A 15 12.16 5.58 9.82
CA ASP A 15 12.72 4.28 9.47
C ASP A 15 11.92 3.10 10.01
N PHE A 16 11.38 3.21 11.22
CA PHE A 16 10.50 2.19 11.79
C PHE A 16 9.21 2.04 10.97
N GLN A 17 8.56 3.14 10.60
CA GLN A 17 7.34 3.12 9.81
C GLN A 17 7.59 2.56 8.40
N ARG A 18 8.73 2.93 7.79
CA ARG A 18 9.17 2.39 6.49
C ARG A 18 9.38 0.88 6.57
N GLY A 19 10.13 0.41 7.57
CA GLY A 19 10.39 -1.02 7.79
C GLY A 19 9.12 -1.81 8.14
N LEU A 20 8.24 -1.25 8.98
CA LEU A 20 6.95 -1.84 9.33
C LEU A 20 6.07 -2.02 8.08
N LEU A 21 5.95 -0.97 7.25
CA LEU A 21 5.19 -1.02 6.01
C LEU A 21 5.74 -2.09 5.07
N LEU A 22 7.05 -2.09 4.83
CA LEU A 22 7.70 -3.05 3.95
C LEU A 22 7.46 -4.49 4.43
N GLY A 23 7.71 -4.76 5.71
CA GLY A 23 7.54 -6.10 6.28
C GLY A 23 6.11 -6.60 6.20
N ILE A 24 5.12 -5.75 6.45
CA ILE A 24 3.71 -6.14 6.33
C ILE A 24 3.32 -6.41 4.88
N LEU A 25 3.78 -5.59 3.93
CA LEU A 25 3.46 -5.80 2.52
C LEU A 25 4.11 -7.05 1.95
N ILE A 26 5.30 -7.42 2.42
CA ILE A 26 5.95 -8.69 2.08
C ILE A 26 5.08 -9.87 2.55
N GLY A 27 4.63 -9.86 3.80
CA GLY A 27 3.90 -11.00 4.39
C GLY A 27 2.44 -11.10 3.95
N GLU A 28 1.73 -9.98 3.89
CA GLU A 28 0.26 -9.93 3.80
C GLU A 28 -0.25 -9.03 2.67
N GLY A 29 0.66 -8.37 1.96
CA GLY A 29 0.35 -7.48 0.84
C GLY A 29 0.03 -8.23 -0.44
N HIS A 30 -0.78 -7.60 -1.28
CA HIS A 30 -1.05 -8.03 -2.64
C HIS A 30 -0.86 -6.84 -3.59
N PHE A 31 0.05 -7.02 -4.56
CA PHE A 31 0.34 -6.09 -5.64
C PHE A 31 -0.43 -6.52 -6.89
N GLY A 32 -1.31 -5.65 -7.42
CA GLY A 32 -2.17 -6.04 -8.54
C GLY A 32 -3.03 -4.90 -9.06
N GLY A 33 -4.27 -5.20 -9.42
CA GLY A 33 -5.23 -4.19 -9.87
C GLY A 33 -6.52 -4.82 -10.38
N ASP A 34 -7.47 -3.97 -10.77
CA ASP A 34 -8.82 -4.36 -11.20
C ASP A 34 -8.97 -4.50 -12.73
N GLY A 35 -7.84 -4.52 -13.47
CA GLY A 35 -7.81 -4.49 -14.93
C GLY A 35 -7.94 -3.09 -15.53
N LYS A 36 -8.29 -2.07 -14.74
CA LYS A 36 -8.32 -0.66 -15.16
C LYS A 36 -7.24 0.17 -14.50
N GLN A 37 -6.96 -0.08 -13.23
CA GLN A 37 -5.97 0.65 -12.44
C GLN A 37 -5.20 -0.28 -11.49
N PRO A 38 -3.96 0.08 -11.14
CA PRO A 38 -3.19 -0.65 -10.16
C PRO A 38 -3.73 -0.43 -8.75
N HIS A 39 -3.57 -1.44 -7.90
CA HIS A 39 -3.79 -1.35 -6.47
C HIS A 39 -2.73 -2.12 -5.69
N VAL A 40 -2.52 -1.70 -4.45
CA VAL A 40 -1.91 -2.52 -3.39
C VAL A 40 -2.95 -2.71 -2.32
N THR A 41 -3.16 -3.95 -1.90
CA THR A 41 -4.14 -4.29 -0.86
C THR A 41 -3.49 -5.10 0.26
N LEU A 42 -3.94 -4.86 1.48
CA LEU A 42 -3.57 -5.62 2.66
C LEU A 42 -4.85 -6.12 3.34
N ARG A 43 -4.95 -7.41 3.63
CA ARG A 43 -6.13 -8.01 4.27
C ARG A 43 -5.73 -8.83 5.49
N MET A 44 -6.19 -8.42 6.67
CA MET A 44 -5.86 -9.09 7.93
C MET A 44 -7.10 -9.20 8.83
N HIS A 45 -7.04 -10.09 9.82
CA HIS A 45 -8.13 -10.24 10.79
C HIS A 45 -8.45 -8.92 11.49
N THR A 46 -9.72 -8.71 11.86
CA THR A 46 -10.19 -7.53 12.61
C THR A 46 -9.48 -7.24 13.93
N ARG A 47 -8.71 -8.20 14.48
CA ARG A 47 -7.89 -7.99 15.69
C ARG A 47 -6.72 -7.02 15.45
N HIS A 48 -6.36 -6.78 14.20
CA HIS A 48 -5.32 -5.84 13.79
C HIS A 48 -5.87 -4.43 13.53
N GLN A 49 -7.02 -4.05 14.10
CA GLN A 49 -7.61 -2.72 13.91
C GLN A 49 -6.59 -1.60 14.15
N ARG A 50 -5.82 -1.68 15.25
CA ARG A 50 -4.84 -0.65 15.59
C ARG A 50 -3.75 -0.49 14.53
N LEU A 51 -3.34 -1.59 13.89
CA LEU A 51 -2.39 -1.54 12.78
C LEU A 51 -2.99 -0.80 11.57
N PHE A 52 -4.25 -1.07 11.24
CA PHE A 52 -4.92 -0.34 10.14
C PHE A 52 -5.12 1.14 10.44
N GLU A 53 -5.42 1.52 11.69
CA GLU A 53 -5.44 2.92 12.12
C GLU A 53 -4.07 3.58 11.97
N THR A 54 -2.99 2.86 12.30
CA THR A 54 -1.62 3.33 12.05
C THR A 54 -1.35 3.53 10.56
N LEU A 55 -1.77 2.59 9.70
CA LEU A 55 -1.61 2.73 8.24
C LEU A 55 -2.42 3.89 7.66
N LEU A 56 -3.63 4.13 8.18
CA LEU A 56 -4.42 5.32 7.82
C LEU A 56 -3.73 6.62 8.27
N GLY A 57 -3.04 6.60 9.41
CA GLY A 57 -2.22 7.73 9.86
C GLY A 57 -0.98 7.97 8.98
N MET A 58 -0.38 6.91 8.43
CA MET A 58 0.75 7.00 7.48
C MET A 58 0.30 7.46 6.09
N PHE A 59 -0.89 7.03 5.65
CA PHE A 59 -1.45 7.32 4.32
C PHE A 59 -2.93 7.73 4.42
N PRO A 60 -3.23 9.00 4.74
CA PRO A 60 -4.61 9.46 4.94
C PRO A 60 -5.53 9.26 3.74
N GLU A 61 -4.99 9.24 2.52
CA GLU A 61 -5.72 9.07 1.27
C GLU A 61 -6.01 7.59 0.93
N SER A 62 -5.39 6.66 1.65
CA SER A 62 -5.70 5.23 1.54
C SER A 62 -7.12 4.91 2.02
N LYS A 63 -7.61 3.71 1.71
CA LYS A 63 -8.95 3.27 2.08
C LYS A 63 -8.89 2.05 2.98
N LEU A 64 -9.65 2.07 4.07
CA LEU A 64 -9.91 0.91 4.91
C LEU A 64 -11.36 0.47 4.70
N TYR A 65 -11.53 -0.78 4.32
CA TYR A 65 -12.80 -1.43 4.09
C TYR A 65 -13.06 -2.50 5.15
N GLY A 66 -14.35 -2.73 5.43
CA GLY A 66 -14.81 -3.66 6.45
C GLY A 66 -15.24 -2.95 7.75
N PRO A 67 -15.38 -3.70 8.86
CA PRO A 67 -15.08 -5.11 8.97
C PRO A 67 -16.00 -5.97 8.09
N TYR A 68 -15.43 -6.98 7.44
CA TYR A 68 -16.17 -7.98 6.67
C TYR A 68 -16.22 -9.29 7.42
N THR A 69 -17.31 -10.04 7.27
CA THR A 69 -17.45 -11.40 7.76
C THR A 69 -17.84 -12.33 6.62
N HIS A 70 -16.96 -13.26 6.27
CA HIS A 70 -17.20 -14.21 5.17
C HIS A 70 -16.47 -15.53 5.42
N GLY A 71 -17.15 -16.66 5.24
CA GLY A 71 -16.55 -18.00 5.40
C GLY A 71 -15.95 -18.25 6.79
N GLY A 72 -16.58 -17.74 7.85
CA GLY A 72 -16.07 -17.85 9.23
C GLY A 72 -14.86 -16.96 9.56
N ARG A 73 -14.43 -16.08 8.63
CA ARG A 73 -13.33 -15.13 8.83
C ARG A 73 -13.88 -13.72 9.01
N SER A 74 -13.31 -12.97 9.95
CA SER A 74 -13.58 -11.55 10.15
C SER A 74 -12.32 -10.73 9.82
N TYR A 75 -12.40 -9.83 8.84
CA TYR A 75 -11.22 -9.10 8.36
C TYR A 75 -11.50 -7.65 7.98
N PHE A 76 -10.44 -6.85 7.99
CA PHE A 76 -10.38 -5.57 7.29
C PHE A 76 -9.59 -5.71 6.00
N GLN A 77 -9.83 -4.80 5.06
CA GLN A 77 -9.03 -4.67 3.85
C GLN A 77 -8.59 -3.22 3.66
N TRP A 78 -7.29 -2.98 3.76
CA TRP A 78 -6.68 -1.71 3.41
C TRP A 78 -6.27 -1.70 1.94
N MET A 79 -6.37 -0.55 1.28
CA MET A 79 -6.12 -0.40 -0.14
C MET A 79 -5.53 0.97 -0.48
N MET A 80 -4.50 0.97 -1.32
CA MET A 80 -4.06 2.13 -2.09
C MET A 80 -4.22 1.82 -3.58
N ARG A 81 -4.81 2.75 -4.34
CA ARG A 81 -5.08 2.55 -5.78
C ARG A 81 -4.97 3.87 -6.55
N GLY A 82 -4.84 3.77 -7.86
CA GLY A 82 -4.90 4.93 -8.76
C GLY A 82 -3.84 5.99 -8.43
N GLN A 83 -4.23 7.26 -8.41
CA GLN A 83 -3.30 8.39 -8.23
C GLN A 83 -2.57 8.34 -6.88
N THR A 84 -3.26 8.03 -5.79
CA THR A 84 -2.64 7.91 -4.45
C THR A 84 -1.57 6.82 -4.40
N LEU A 85 -1.79 5.69 -5.07
CA LEU A 85 -0.77 4.65 -5.18
C LEU A 85 0.48 5.18 -5.93
N ARG A 86 0.26 5.87 -7.05
CA ARG A 86 1.31 6.42 -7.92
C ARG A 86 2.15 7.49 -7.25
N GLU A 87 1.51 8.39 -6.52
CA GLU A 87 2.17 9.58 -6.00
C GLU A 87 2.73 9.39 -4.58
N SER A 88 2.31 8.33 -3.86
CA SER A 88 2.69 8.16 -2.45
C SER A 88 3.39 6.84 -2.18
N LEU A 89 2.75 5.70 -2.47
CA LEU A 89 3.29 4.39 -2.07
C LEU A 89 4.38 3.89 -3.04
N ILE A 90 4.21 4.07 -4.35
CA ILE A 90 5.21 3.62 -5.33
C ILE A 90 6.57 4.28 -5.11
N PRO A 91 6.68 5.62 -5.03
CA PRO A 91 7.96 6.29 -4.80
C PRO A 91 8.65 5.81 -3.53
N LEU A 92 7.88 5.60 -2.45
CA LEU A 92 8.41 5.08 -1.19
C LEU A 92 8.94 3.64 -1.33
N LEU A 93 8.23 2.76 -2.04
CA LEU A 93 8.68 1.38 -2.24
C LEU A 93 9.89 1.29 -3.17
N ASP A 94 10.00 2.19 -4.16
CA ASP A 94 11.16 2.29 -5.06
C ASP A 94 12.43 2.74 -4.31
N GLU A 95 12.31 3.43 -3.16
CA GLU A 95 13.45 3.78 -2.28
C GLU A 95 13.87 2.64 -1.35
N LEU A 96 13.03 1.63 -1.15
CA LEU A 96 13.26 0.57 -0.17
C LEU A 96 13.94 -0.64 -0.81
N PRO A 97 14.74 -1.40 -0.04
CA PRO A 97 15.51 -2.53 -0.56
C PRO A 97 14.63 -3.78 -0.76
N LEU A 98 13.48 -3.65 -1.43
CA LEU A 98 12.50 -4.72 -1.57
C LEU A 98 13.08 -5.94 -2.32
N GLU A 99 13.81 -5.71 -3.41
CA GLU A 99 14.48 -6.78 -4.17
C GLU A 99 15.47 -7.57 -3.31
N GLN A 100 16.28 -6.87 -2.50
CA GLN A 100 17.27 -7.51 -1.63
C GLN A 100 16.63 -8.18 -0.41
N THR A 101 15.43 -7.75 -0.02
CA THR A 101 14.73 -8.26 1.17
C THR A 101 13.86 -9.48 0.84
N ASP A 102 13.10 -9.43 -0.26
CA ASP A 102 12.19 -10.50 -0.68
C ASP A 102 11.94 -10.46 -2.20
N GLU A 103 12.64 -11.32 -2.93
CA GLU A 103 12.55 -11.43 -4.40
C GLU A 103 11.11 -11.71 -4.87
N HIS A 104 10.37 -12.54 -4.13
CA HIS A 104 9.01 -12.95 -4.53
C HIS A 104 7.99 -11.80 -4.44
N ALA A 105 8.07 -10.96 -3.42
CA ALA A 105 7.28 -9.75 -3.30
C ALA A 105 7.72 -8.70 -4.33
N TYR A 106 9.03 -8.58 -4.58
CA TYR A 106 9.58 -7.69 -5.59
C TYR A 106 9.09 -8.04 -7.00
N GLU A 107 9.11 -9.30 -7.40
CA GLU A 107 8.60 -9.76 -8.71
C GLU A 107 7.13 -9.36 -8.90
N ARG A 108 6.28 -9.59 -7.90
CA ARG A 108 4.86 -9.24 -7.94
C ARG A 108 4.64 -7.73 -8.00
N TYR A 109 5.46 -6.96 -7.29
CA TYR A 109 5.47 -5.50 -7.37
C TYR A 109 5.84 -5.02 -8.78
N GLN A 110 6.90 -5.57 -9.38
CA GLN A 110 7.32 -5.23 -10.74
C GLN A 110 6.31 -5.68 -11.80
N ASP A 111 5.67 -6.84 -11.65
CA ASP A 111 4.59 -7.29 -12.52
C ASP A 111 3.41 -6.32 -12.51
N MET A 112 3.01 -5.84 -11.33
CA MET A 112 2.01 -4.79 -11.21
C MET A 112 2.44 -3.54 -11.98
N LYS A 113 3.69 -3.07 -11.78
CA LYS A 113 4.19 -1.86 -12.47
C LYS A 113 4.15 -2.02 -13.99
N ARG A 114 4.68 -3.13 -14.51
CA ARG A 114 4.64 -3.47 -15.95
C ARG A 114 3.22 -3.50 -16.49
N ARG A 115 2.30 -4.18 -15.81
CA ARG A 115 0.91 -4.34 -16.26
C ARG A 115 0.15 -3.02 -16.37
N TYR A 116 0.47 -2.04 -15.52
CA TYR A 116 -0.27 -0.78 -15.42
C TYR A 116 0.51 0.45 -15.89
N GLY A 117 1.67 0.27 -16.51
CA GLY A 117 2.50 1.35 -17.06
C GLY A 117 2.92 2.36 -15.99
N LEU A 118 3.43 1.85 -14.88
CA LEU A 118 3.89 2.61 -13.72
C LEU A 118 5.41 2.82 -13.71
#